data_AF-A0A3M6TDM6-F1
#
_entry.id   AF-A0A3M6TDM6-F1
#
_cell.length_a   1.000
_cell.length_b   1.000
_cell.length_c   1.000
_cell.angle_alpha   90.00
_cell.angle_beta   90.00
_cell.angle_gamma   90.00
#
_symmetry.space_group_name_H-M   'P 1'
#
loop_
_entity.id
_entity.type
_entity.pdbx_description
1 polymer ?
#
loop_
_entity_poly.entity_id
_entity_poly.type
_entity_poly.pdbx_seq_one_letter_code
_entity_poly.pdbx_strand_id
1 'polypeptide(L)'
;MLAKLADKSYAKKRTKSGKPNNGAEPANEFKATAVLPYVKGLSEQLRRCLQQQGVRAVFKSETTLRSQLVRPKDVVEPAKQDGVVYRIHCECGKVYIGETGRPMQDRIKEHDRDIRLAGTETSAVLEHAHNTGHKPLWNEVKFIDRGPYYYTRRVKEAIHIRIHPNNINRDSGIEIPEAWMPTIKKHNNRRAVRQRTAEGANP
;
A
#
# COMPACT_ATOMS: atom_id res chain seq x y z
N MET A 1 11.83 37.95 50.57
CA MET A 1 11.90 38.37 49.15
C MET A 1 11.35 37.25 48.28
N LEU A 2 10.26 37.57 47.56
CA LEU A 2 9.96 37.18 46.18
C LEU A 2 9.83 35.68 45.81
N ALA A 3 8.90 35.19 44.99
CA ALA A 3 7.63 35.64 44.42
C ALA A 3 7.08 34.44 43.60
N LYS A 4 5.75 34.30 43.52
CA LYS A 4 4.92 33.95 42.34
C LYS A 4 5.26 32.66 41.53
N LEU A 5 4.37 31.66 41.50
CA LEU A 5 3.21 31.50 40.57
C LEU A 5 3.56 31.36 39.08
N ALA A 6 3.30 30.16 38.52
CA ALA A 6 2.38 29.84 37.41
C ALA A 6 2.87 28.56 36.67
N ASP A 7 2.23 27.38 36.63
CA ASP A 7 0.87 26.96 36.23
C ASP A 7 0.74 26.60 34.72
N LYS A 8 0.13 25.42 34.47
CA LYS A 8 -0.66 24.97 33.29
C LYS A 8 0.04 24.66 31.95
N SER A 9 -0.03 23.39 31.53
CA SER A 9 -1.23 22.82 30.86
C SER A 9 -0.90 21.56 30.05
N TYR A 10 -1.34 20.39 30.52
CA TYR A 10 -1.59 19.24 29.64
C TYR A 10 -3.09 18.99 29.66
N ALA A 11 -3.77 19.42 28.60
CA ALA A 11 -5.21 19.32 28.46
C ALA A 11 -5.63 17.83 28.38
N LYS A 12 -6.17 17.33 29.49
CA LYS A 12 -6.85 16.02 29.59
C LYS A 12 -8.09 16.07 28.69
N LYS A 13 -8.03 15.38 27.54
CA LYS A 13 -9.20 15.22 26.65
C LYS A 13 -10.33 14.56 27.43
N ARG A 14 -11.41 15.31 27.64
CA ARG A 14 -12.66 14.87 28.24
C ARG A 14 -13.26 13.74 27.40
N THR A 15 -13.33 12.54 27.96
CA THR A 15 -14.27 11.51 27.50
C THR A 15 -15.67 12.00 27.85
N LYS A 16 -16.49 12.29 26.83
CA LYS A 16 -17.92 12.51 27.04
C LYS A 16 -18.54 11.17 27.39
N SER A 17 -18.99 11.02 28.64
CA SER A 17 -19.90 9.98 29.09
C SER A 17 -21.25 10.16 28.38
N GLY A 18 -21.56 9.25 27.45
CA GLY A 18 -22.90 9.09 26.90
C GLY A 18 -23.75 8.28 27.87
N LYS A 19 -24.96 8.76 28.16
CA LYS A 19 -25.98 8.09 29.01
C LYS A 19 -26.28 6.66 28.52
N PRO A 20 -26.66 5.74 29.41
CA PRO A 20 -27.09 4.40 29.01
C PRO A 20 -28.47 4.49 28.35
N ASN A 21 -28.57 4.04 27.10
CA ASN A 21 -29.87 3.79 26.50
C ASN A 21 -30.31 2.38 26.90
N ASN A 22 -31.40 2.33 27.66
CA ASN A 22 -32.15 1.12 27.95
C ASN A 22 -32.77 0.59 26.67
N GLY A 23 -32.33 -0.60 26.28
CA GLY A 23 -32.80 -1.37 25.13
C GLY A 23 -32.02 -2.66 25.13
N ALA A 24 -32.39 -3.58 26.01
CA ALA A 24 -31.83 -4.92 26.05
C ALA A 24 -32.30 -5.67 24.79
N GLU A 25 -31.55 -5.55 23.70
CA GLU A 25 -31.53 -6.59 22.67
C GLU A 25 -30.89 -7.84 23.30
N PRO A 26 -31.40 -9.05 23.00
CA PRO A 26 -30.84 -10.27 23.58
C PRO A 26 -29.35 -10.30 23.25
N ALA A 27 -28.53 -10.54 24.27
CA ALA A 27 -27.09 -10.68 24.13
C ALA A 27 -26.81 -11.94 23.30
N ASN A 28 -26.95 -11.82 21.99
CA ASN A 28 -26.53 -12.82 21.05
C ASN A 28 -25.01 -12.84 21.19
N GLU A 29 -24.48 -13.87 21.83
CA GLU A 29 -23.08 -14.00 22.13
C GLU A 29 -22.33 -14.21 20.81
N PHE A 30 -21.92 -13.09 20.20
CA PHE A 30 -21.20 -13.13 18.94
C PHE A 30 -19.81 -13.72 19.18
N LYS A 31 -19.49 -14.81 18.48
CA LYS A 31 -18.20 -15.51 18.56
C LYS A 31 -17.04 -14.67 18.00
N ALA A 32 -17.33 -13.74 17.10
CA ALA A 32 -16.32 -12.87 16.48
C ALA A 32 -16.90 -11.51 16.06
N THR A 33 -16.05 -10.50 15.86
CA THR A 33 -16.43 -9.19 15.30
C THR A 33 -15.62 -8.89 14.04
N ALA A 34 -16.30 -8.57 12.95
CA ALA A 34 -15.70 -8.15 11.68
C ALA A 34 -15.96 -6.65 11.45
N VAL A 35 -14.92 -5.89 11.11
CA VAL A 35 -15.04 -4.48 10.72
C VAL A 35 -14.93 -4.38 9.20
N LEU A 36 -15.94 -3.82 8.55
CA LEU A 36 -16.08 -3.79 7.09
C LEU A 36 -16.35 -2.36 6.60
N PRO A 37 -15.98 -2.01 5.36
CA PRO A 37 -16.43 -0.77 4.73
C PRO A 37 -17.96 -0.80 4.48
N TYR A 38 -18.62 0.35 4.65
CA TYR A 38 -20.04 0.47 4.31
C TYR A 38 -20.23 0.65 2.80
N VAL A 39 -20.98 -0.27 2.18
CA VAL A 39 -21.40 -0.23 0.79
C VAL A 39 -22.91 -0.45 0.76
N LYS A 40 -23.65 0.60 0.40
CA LYS A 40 -25.12 0.59 0.37
C LYS A 40 -25.64 -0.60 -0.47
N GLY A 41 -26.54 -1.38 0.09
CA GLY A 41 -27.15 -2.55 -0.54
C GLY A 41 -26.42 -3.85 -0.23
N LEU A 42 -25.07 -3.84 -0.25
CA LEU A 42 -24.25 -5.02 0.02
C LEU A 42 -24.00 -5.21 1.52
N SER A 43 -23.68 -4.14 2.25
CA SER A 43 -23.35 -4.21 3.68
C SER A 43 -24.52 -4.70 4.52
N GLU A 44 -25.75 -4.32 4.18
CA GLU A 44 -26.95 -4.80 4.85
C GLU A 44 -27.15 -6.30 4.67
N GLN A 45 -26.96 -6.79 3.44
CA GLN A 45 -27.04 -8.22 3.13
C GLN A 45 -25.95 -9.00 3.88
N LEU A 46 -24.70 -8.52 3.83
CA LEU A 46 -23.57 -9.12 4.54
C LEU A 46 -23.79 -9.17 6.05
N ARG A 47 -24.36 -8.11 6.65
CA ARG A 47 -24.69 -8.09 8.09
C ARG A 47 -25.61 -9.24 8.44
N ARG A 48 -26.68 -9.46 7.66
CA ARG A 48 -27.66 -10.53 7.91
C ARG A 48 -27.00 -11.91 7.86
N CYS A 49 -26.21 -12.18 6.82
CA CYS A 49 -25.51 -13.47 6.68
C CYS A 49 -24.48 -13.70 7.81
N LEU A 50 -23.70 -12.68 8.18
CA LEU A 50 -22.70 -12.78 9.24
C LEU A 50 -23.33 -12.96 10.63
N GLN A 51 -24.46 -12.29 10.90
CA GLN A 51 -25.18 -12.44 12.16
C GLN A 51 -25.74 -13.86 12.34
N GLN A 52 -26.22 -14.51 11.28
CA GLN A 52 -26.66 -15.92 11.32
C GLN A 52 -25.52 -16.87 11.71
N GLN A 53 -24.28 -16.50 11.39
CA GLN A 53 -23.07 -17.26 11.75
C GLN A 53 -22.47 -16.84 13.10
N GLY A 54 -23.16 -15.98 13.86
CA GLY A 54 -22.68 -15.48 15.15
C GLY A 54 -21.52 -14.48 15.03
N VAL A 55 -21.35 -13.82 13.88
CA VAL A 55 -20.32 -12.79 13.65
C VAL A 55 -20.96 -11.40 13.67
N ARG A 56 -20.47 -10.53 14.55
CA ARG A 56 -20.89 -9.12 14.61
C ARG A 56 -20.21 -8.32 13.50
N ALA A 57 -20.98 -7.89 12.50
CA ALA A 57 -20.50 -6.97 11.48
C ALA A 57 -20.64 -5.50 11.92
N VAL A 58 -19.52 -4.76 11.94
CA VAL A 58 -19.47 -3.31 12.21
C VAL A 58 -18.99 -2.61 10.95
N PHE A 59 -19.73 -1.59 10.49
CA PHE A 59 -19.35 -0.87 9.28
C PHE A 59 -18.71 0.47 9.60
N LYS A 60 -17.62 0.80 8.90
CA LYS A 60 -16.95 2.11 8.96
C LYS A 60 -16.85 2.70 7.55
N SER A 61 -16.99 4.01 7.44
CA SER A 61 -16.60 4.74 6.22
C SER A 61 -15.10 4.97 6.24
N GLU A 62 -14.35 4.45 5.27
CA GLU A 62 -12.88 4.59 5.23
C GLU A 62 -12.44 6.03 4.94
N THR A 63 -13.22 6.79 4.17
CA THR A 63 -12.85 8.14 3.77
C THR A 63 -13.68 9.17 4.53
N THR A 64 -13.01 10.04 5.28
CA THR A 64 -13.64 11.25 5.82
C THR A 64 -13.62 12.37 4.78
N LEU A 65 -14.63 13.24 4.76
CA LEU A 65 -14.61 14.43 3.90
C LEU A 65 -13.33 15.27 4.11
N ARG A 66 -12.86 15.35 5.35
CA ARG A 66 -11.60 16.01 5.71
C ARG A 66 -10.40 15.43 4.97
N SER A 67 -10.29 14.10 4.86
CA SER A 67 -9.18 13.46 4.13
C SER A 67 -9.22 13.69 2.62
N GLN A 68 -10.39 13.98 2.05
CA GLN A 68 -10.52 14.29 0.62
C GLN A 68 -10.27 15.78 0.34
N LEU A 69 -10.77 16.66 1.20
CA LEU A 69 -10.73 18.11 1.00
C LEU A 69 -9.44 18.74 1.51
N VAL A 70 -8.78 18.14 2.51
CA VAL A 70 -7.60 18.72 3.16
C VAL A 70 -6.41 17.80 2.94
N ARG A 71 -5.41 18.29 2.19
CA ARG A 71 -4.08 17.68 2.08
C ARG A 71 -3.07 18.52 2.88
N PRO A 72 -2.93 18.29 4.19
CA PRO A 72 -2.10 19.14 5.05
C PRO A 72 -0.58 18.90 4.91
N LYS A 73 -0.14 17.98 4.05
CA LYS A 73 1.28 17.61 3.90
C LYS A 73 1.75 17.94 2.49
N ASP A 74 2.93 18.53 2.41
CA ASP A 74 3.56 18.90 1.13
C ASP A 74 3.79 17.67 0.26
N VAL A 75 3.65 17.87 -1.05
CA VAL A 75 3.92 16.84 -2.04
C VAL A 75 5.42 16.63 -2.10
N VAL A 76 5.90 15.56 -1.47
CA VAL A 76 7.30 15.13 -1.57
C VAL A 76 7.53 14.56 -2.97
N GLU A 77 8.63 14.93 -3.62
CA GLU A 77 9.03 14.35 -4.90
C GLU A 77 9.12 12.81 -4.81
N PRO A 78 8.62 12.05 -5.80
CA PRO A 78 8.57 10.58 -5.74
C PRO A 78 9.91 9.91 -5.41
N ALA A 79 11.03 10.52 -5.82
CA ALA A 79 12.37 9.99 -5.60
C ALA A 79 12.84 10.05 -4.13
N LYS A 80 12.32 11.00 -3.35
CA LYS A 80 12.65 11.20 -1.93
C LYS A 80 11.64 10.54 -0.98
N GLN A 81 10.62 9.87 -1.53
CA GLN A 81 9.61 9.20 -0.74
C GLN A 81 10.13 7.88 -0.16
N ASP A 82 9.70 7.62 1.06
CA ASP A 82 9.89 6.39 1.81
C ASP A 82 8.69 5.44 1.65
N GLY A 83 8.94 4.16 1.94
CA GLY A 83 7.89 3.14 1.88
C GLY A 83 7.27 3.02 0.50
N VAL A 84 8.09 2.85 -0.53
CA VAL A 84 7.65 2.86 -1.94
C VAL A 84 7.85 1.50 -2.60
N VAL A 85 7.00 1.22 -3.58
CA VAL A 85 7.18 0.15 -4.56
C VAL A 85 7.59 0.80 -5.87
N TYR A 86 8.70 0.33 -6.43
CA TYR A 86 9.31 0.89 -7.63
C TYR A 86 9.57 -0.20 -8.67
N ARG A 87 9.76 0.22 -9.92
CA ARG A 87 10.22 -0.66 -11.01
C ARG A 87 11.47 -0.12 -11.67
N ILE A 88 12.36 -1.03 -12.06
CA ILE A 88 13.57 -0.76 -12.84
C ILE A 88 13.43 -1.49 -14.17
N HIS A 89 13.61 -0.77 -15.29
CA HIS A 89 13.64 -1.39 -16.61
C HIS A 89 15.04 -1.92 -16.89
N CYS A 90 15.11 -3.00 -17.67
CA CYS A 90 16.36 -3.50 -18.22
C CYS A 90 16.35 -3.37 -19.75
N GLU A 91 17.53 -3.30 -20.34
CA GLU A 91 17.72 -3.26 -21.81
C GLU A 91 17.02 -4.41 -22.54
N CYS A 92 16.85 -5.57 -21.89
CA CYS A 92 16.12 -6.71 -22.46
C CYS A 92 14.58 -6.58 -22.44
N GLY A 93 14.04 -5.44 -22.00
CA GLY A 93 12.60 -5.20 -21.87
C GLY A 93 11.94 -5.85 -20.66
N LYS A 94 12.68 -6.65 -19.87
CA LYS A 94 12.21 -7.16 -18.57
C LYS A 94 12.24 -6.05 -17.51
N VAL A 95 11.42 -6.23 -16.49
CA VAL A 95 11.26 -5.26 -15.40
C VAL A 95 11.57 -5.93 -14.06
N TYR A 96 12.37 -5.28 -13.23
CA TYR A 96 12.50 -5.63 -11.81
C TYR A 96 11.53 -4.79 -10.98
N ILE A 97 10.83 -5.41 -10.04
CA ILE A 97 9.89 -4.74 -9.15
C ILE A 97 10.38 -4.93 -7.72
N GLY A 98 10.55 -3.86 -6.97
CA GLY A 98 11.06 -3.95 -5.61
C GLY A 98 10.33 -3.01 -4.66
N GLU A 99 10.30 -3.39 -3.38
CA GLU A 99 9.97 -2.48 -2.30
C GLU A 99 11.20 -1.85 -1.62
N THR A 100 10.99 -0.70 -1.00
CA THR A 100 11.93 -0.15 -0.02
C THR A 100 11.19 0.62 1.06
N GLY A 101 11.61 0.41 2.31
CA GLY A 101 11.22 1.26 3.44
C GLY A 101 12.00 2.58 3.50
N ARG A 102 13.19 2.62 2.91
CA ARG A 102 14.08 3.79 2.81
C ARG A 102 13.81 4.57 1.52
N PRO A 103 14.37 5.78 1.34
CA PRO A 103 14.27 6.50 0.08
C PRO A 103 14.69 5.64 -1.12
N MET A 104 13.93 5.74 -2.22
CA MET A 104 14.16 4.94 -3.43
C MET A 104 15.57 5.10 -3.99
N GLN A 105 16.10 6.32 -3.95
CA GLN A 105 17.44 6.64 -4.46
C GLN A 105 18.55 5.85 -3.76
N ASP A 106 18.43 5.63 -2.46
CA ASP A 106 19.45 4.88 -1.71
C ASP A 106 19.45 3.41 -2.14
N ARG A 107 18.26 2.83 -2.32
CA ARG A 107 18.13 1.45 -2.80
C ARG A 107 18.67 1.27 -4.22
N ILE A 108 18.48 2.26 -5.09
CA ILE A 108 19.04 2.26 -6.46
C ILE A 108 20.58 2.29 -6.39
N LYS A 109 21.17 3.15 -5.54
CA LYS A 109 22.63 3.22 -5.35
C LYS A 109 23.22 1.93 -4.79
N GLU A 110 22.48 1.24 -3.91
CA GLU A 110 22.85 -0.08 -3.42
C GLU A 110 22.93 -1.08 -4.59
N HIS A 111 21.88 -1.21 -5.41
CA HIS A 111 21.90 -2.11 -6.56
C HIS A 111 23.03 -1.79 -7.57
N ASP A 112 23.27 -0.51 -7.84
CA ASP A 112 24.38 -0.09 -8.72
C ASP A 112 25.76 -0.39 -8.12
N ARG A 113 25.92 -0.25 -6.81
CA ARG A 113 27.14 -0.67 -6.10
C ARG A 113 27.33 -2.18 -6.17
N ASP A 114 26.28 -2.96 -5.95
CA ASP A 114 26.34 -4.42 -5.95
C ASP A 114 26.76 -4.96 -7.31
N ILE A 115 26.25 -4.37 -8.40
CA ILE A 115 26.65 -4.70 -9.78
C ILE A 115 28.11 -4.33 -10.03
N ARG A 116 28.55 -3.14 -9.63
CA ARG A 116 29.94 -2.70 -9.86
C ARG A 116 30.97 -3.51 -9.08
N LEU A 117 30.63 -3.92 -7.86
CA LEU A 117 31.54 -4.65 -6.97
C LEU A 117 31.40 -6.18 -7.09
N ALA A 118 30.51 -6.67 -7.95
CA ALA A 118 30.13 -8.09 -8.02
C ALA A 118 29.86 -8.65 -6.61
N GLY A 119 29.02 -7.94 -5.85
CA GLY A 119 28.80 -8.17 -4.42
C GLY A 119 28.34 -9.60 -4.10
N THR A 120 28.61 -10.04 -2.87
CA THR A 120 28.22 -11.37 -2.36
C THR A 120 26.72 -11.51 -2.13
N GLU A 121 26.01 -10.40 -1.91
CA GLU A 121 24.55 -10.41 -1.86
C GLU A 121 23.98 -10.53 -3.28
N THR A 122 23.40 -11.68 -3.58
CA THR A 122 22.79 -11.94 -4.87
C THR A 122 21.47 -11.16 -4.96
N SER A 123 21.49 -9.87 -5.29
CA SER A 123 20.28 -9.16 -5.72
C SER A 123 19.74 -9.82 -7.00
N ALA A 124 18.42 -9.89 -7.18
CA ALA A 124 17.84 -10.40 -8.44
C ALA A 124 18.28 -9.54 -9.65
N VAL A 125 18.50 -8.24 -9.42
CA VAL A 125 19.01 -7.31 -10.44
C VAL A 125 20.47 -7.63 -10.77
N LEU A 126 21.29 -7.93 -9.76
CA LEU A 126 22.69 -8.32 -9.92
C LEU A 126 22.82 -9.63 -10.69
N GLU A 127 22.09 -10.66 -10.26
CA GLU A 127 22.11 -11.98 -10.91
C GLU A 127 21.68 -11.89 -12.37
N HIS A 128 20.63 -11.11 -12.66
CA HIS A 128 20.20 -10.87 -14.03
C HIS A 128 21.27 -10.17 -14.88
N ALA A 129 21.89 -9.12 -14.34
CA ALA A 129 22.95 -8.39 -15.02
C ALA A 129 24.17 -9.28 -15.28
N HIS A 130 24.55 -10.11 -14.30
CA HIS A 130 25.65 -11.06 -14.42
C HIS A 130 25.36 -12.14 -15.48
N ASN A 131 24.18 -12.75 -15.44
CA ASN A 131 23.83 -13.88 -16.31
C ASN A 131 23.53 -13.47 -17.75
N THR A 132 23.02 -12.25 -17.97
CA THR A 132 22.61 -11.79 -19.30
C THR A 132 23.53 -10.73 -19.90
N GLY A 133 24.40 -10.12 -19.10
CA GLY A 133 25.23 -8.98 -19.51
C GLY A 133 24.46 -7.66 -19.69
N HIS A 134 23.12 -7.68 -19.60
CA HIS A 134 22.30 -6.48 -19.73
C HIS A 134 22.39 -5.58 -18.51
N LYS A 135 22.30 -4.28 -18.74
CA LYS A 135 22.34 -3.29 -17.68
C LYS A 135 20.94 -2.82 -17.27
N PRO A 136 20.70 -2.57 -15.98
CA PRO A 136 19.50 -1.86 -15.55
C PRO A 136 19.55 -0.39 -16.00
N LEU A 137 18.42 0.12 -16.48
CA LEU A 137 18.26 1.51 -16.89
C LEU A 137 17.97 2.38 -15.66
N TRP A 138 19.03 2.81 -14.96
CA TRP A 138 18.93 3.58 -13.71
C TRP A 138 18.19 4.93 -13.85
N ASN A 139 18.21 5.52 -15.06
CA ASN A 139 17.51 6.77 -15.35
C ASN A 139 16.00 6.57 -15.57
N GLU A 140 15.56 5.33 -15.77
CA GLU A 140 14.16 4.97 -16.04
C GLU A 140 13.47 4.27 -14.87
N VAL A 141 13.99 4.46 -13.65
CA VAL A 141 13.33 3.95 -12.46
C VAL A 141 12.03 4.71 -12.24
N LYS A 142 10.92 3.96 -12.15
CA LYS A 142 9.59 4.53 -12.01
C LYS A 142 9.00 4.17 -10.65
N PHE A 143 8.50 5.19 -9.95
CA PHE A 143 7.61 5.03 -8.82
C PHE A 143 6.31 4.34 -9.28
N ILE A 144 5.87 3.30 -8.58
CA ILE A 144 4.62 2.59 -8.90
C ILE A 144 3.52 2.93 -7.90
N ASP A 145 3.81 2.77 -6.61
CA ASP A 145 2.86 2.91 -5.51
C ASP A 145 3.61 3.19 -4.19
N ARG A 146 2.89 3.68 -3.17
CA ARG A 146 3.40 3.92 -1.81
C ARG A 146 2.65 3.07 -0.79
N GLY A 147 3.40 2.41 0.08
CA GLY A 147 2.93 1.68 1.26
C GLY A 147 3.79 2.06 2.46
N PRO A 148 3.36 3.01 3.31
CA PRO A 148 4.16 3.41 4.48
C PRO A 148 4.37 2.23 5.44
N TYR A 149 3.40 1.32 5.53
CA TYR A 149 3.50 0.13 6.36
C TYR A 149 4.09 -1.05 5.58
N TYR A 150 5.04 -1.74 6.22
CA TYR A 150 5.77 -2.88 5.64
C TYR A 150 4.86 -3.93 5.00
N TYR A 151 3.89 -4.46 5.75
CA TYR A 151 3.01 -5.52 5.24
C TYR A 151 2.21 -5.07 4.03
N THR A 152 1.61 -3.87 4.07
CA THR A 152 0.85 -3.33 2.94
C THR A 152 1.71 -3.14 1.70
N ARG A 153 2.99 -2.78 1.89
CA ARG A 153 3.94 -2.57 0.80
C ARG A 153 4.36 -3.88 0.16
N ARG A 154 4.58 -4.94 0.95
CA ARG A 154 4.84 -6.29 0.42
C ARG A 154 3.68 -6.87 -0.36
N VAL A 155 2.44 -6.64 0.09
CA VAL A 155 1.25 -7.05 -0.69
C VAL A 155 1.20 -6.30 -2.01
N LYS A 156 1.47 -4.99 -2.02
CA LYS A 156 1.52 -4.19 -3.25
C LYS A 156 2.63 -4.65 -4.20
N GLU A 157 3.81 -4.94 -3.69
CA GLU A 157 4.92 -5.50 -4.46
C GLU A 157 4.51 -6.83 -5.11
N ALA A 158 3.96 -7.78 -4.34
CA ALA A 158 3.49 -9.07 -4.86
C ALA A 158 2.44 -8.92 -5.96
N ILE A 159 1.47 -7.99 -5.77
CA ILE A 159 0.47 -7.67 -6.79
C ILE A 159 1.18 -7.19 -8.06
N HIS A 160 2.15 -6.28 -7.92
CA HIS A 160 2.89 -5.73 -9.04
C HIS A 160 3.77 -6.76 -9.76
N ILE A 161 4.41 -7.69 -9.04
CA ILE A 161 5.15 -8.81 -9.64
C ILE A 161 4.20 -9.68 -10.45
N ARG A 162 3.04 -10.05 -9.89
CA ARG A 162 2.11 -11.00 -10.53
C ARG A 162 1.37 -10.45 -11.75
N ILE A 163 1.22 -9.13 -11.86
CA ILE A 163 0.68 -8.49 -13.09
C ILE A 163 1.74 -8.31 -14.19
N HIS A 164 3.03 -8.48 -13.89
CA HIS A 164 4.13 -8.41 -14.86
C HIS A 164 4.78 -9.79 -15.01
N PRO A 165 4.24 -10.69 -15.85
CA PRO A 165 4.74 -12.07 -15.95
C PRO A 165 6.20 -12.16 -16.44
N ASN A 166 6.67 -11.17 -17.22
CA ASN A 166 8.04 -11.10 -17.74
C ASN A 166 8.94 -10.21 -16.86
N ASN A 167 9.05 -10.53 -15.57
CA ASN A 167 9.86 -9.77 -14.63
C ASN A 167 11.19 -10.47 -14.28
N ILE A 168 12.08 -9.74 -13.61
CA ILE A 168 13.42 -10.20 -13.19
C ILE A 168 13.41 -10.85 -11.80
N ASN A 169 12.34 -10.67 -11.03
CA ASN A 169 12.25 -11.14 -9.65
C ASN A 169 12.37 -12.67 -9.57
N ARG A 170 13.01 -13.14 -8.49
CA ARG A 170 13.15 -14.58 -8.20
C ARG A 170 11.87 -15.22 -7.69
N ASP A 171 11.10 -14.48 -6.91
CA ASP A 171 9.86 -14.93 -6.30
C ASP A 171 8.69 -14.01 -6.64
N SER A 172 7.48 -14.48 -6.35
CA SER A 172 6.24 -13.72 -6.53
C SER A 172 5.86 -12.86 -5.32
N GLY A 173 6.76 -12.69 -4.33
CA GLY A 173 6.47 -12.03 -3.07
C GLY A 173 5.54 -12.81 -2.14
N ILE A 174 4.69 -12.10 -1.41
CA ILE A 174 3.66 -12.70 -0.54
C ILE A 174 2.61 -13.44 -1.39
N GLU A 175 2.16 -14.59 -0.92
CA GLU A 175 1.06 -15.33 -1.56
C GLU A 175 -0.24 -14.51 -1.55
N ILE A 176 -0.78 -14.27 -2.74
CA ILE A 176 -2.06 -13.60 -2.93
C ILE A 176 -3.09 -14.68 -3.27
N PRO A 177 -4.22 -14.77 -2.52
CA PRO A 177 -5.23 -15.77 -2.81
C PRO A 177 -5.76 -15.62 -4.24
N GLU A 178 -5.83 -16.74 -4.97
CA GLU A 178 -6.15 -16.75 -6.41
C GLU A 178 -7.53 -16.14 -6.70
N ALA A 179 -8.45 -16.17 -5.73
CA ALA A 179 -9.77 -15.51 -5.79
C ALA A 179 -9.68 -14.00 -6.09
N TRP A 180 -8.57 -13.32 -5.76
CA TRP A 180 -8.37 -11.90 -6.03
C TRP A 180 -7.85 -11.62 -7.45
N MET A 181 -7.31 -12.62 -8.15
CA MET A 181 -6.63 -12.44 -9.44
C MET A 181 -7.52 -11.85 -10.54
N PRO A 182 -8.79 -12.26 -10.72
CA PRO A 182 -9.68 -11.63 -11.69
C PRO A 182 -9.87 -10.12 -11.44
N THR A 183 -10.02 -9.75 -10.16
CA THR A 183 -10.22 -8.35 -9.74
C THR A 183 -8.97 -7.51 -9.98
N ILE A 184 -7.79 -8.06 -9.66
CA ILE A 184 -6.49 -7.42 -9.89
C ILE A 184 -6.27 -7.17 -11.38
N LYS A 185 -6.46 -8.19 -12.23
CA LYS A 185 -6.30 -8.09 -13.69
C LYS A 185 -7.26 -7.05 -14.28
N LYS A 186 -8.53 -7.05 -13.86
CA LYS A 186 -9.53 -6.07 -14.30
C LYS A 186 -9.15 -4.63 -13.95
N HIS A 187 -8.65 -4.39 -12.74
CA HIS A 187 -8.19 -3.06 -12.32
C HIS A 187 -6.97 -2.59 -13.11
N ASN A 188 -6.01 -3.49 -13.37
CA ASN A 188 -4.83 -3.16 -14.16
C ASN A 188 -5.20 -2.73 -15.59
N ASN A 189 -6.10 -3.48 -16.24
CA ASN A 189 -6.57 -3.16 -17.58
C ASN A 189 -7.23 -1.77 -17.63
N ARG A 190 -8.06 -1.43 -16.64
CA ARG A 190 -8.68 -0.09 -16.53
C ARG A 190 -7.62 1.01 -16.38
N ARG A 191 -6.57 0.78 -15.60
CA ARG A 191 -5.46 1.73 -15.43
C ARG A 191 -4.70 1.94 -16.74
N ALA A 192 -4.39 0.86 -17.46
CA ALA A 192 -3.69 0.92 -18.75
C ALA A 192 -4.52 1.64 -19.84
N VAL A 193 -5.85 1.48 -19.84
CA VAL A 193 -6.73 2.24 -20.74
C VAL A 193 -6.67 3.73 -20.43
N ARG A 194 -6.76 4.12 -19.14
CA ARG A 194 -6.70 5.52 -18.72
C ARG A 194 -5.39 6.21 -19.08
N GLN A 195 -4.26 5.50 -18.99
CA GLN A 195 -2.94 6.05 -19.34
C GLN A 195 -2.83 6.31 -20.86
N ARG A 196 -3.29 5.38 -21.70
CA ARG A 196 -3.31 5.55 -23.16
C ARG A 196 -4.20 6.70 -23.62
N THR A 197 -5.37 6.88 -22.98
CA THR A 197 -6.26 8.02 -23.29
C THR A 197 -5.69 9.37 -22.85
N ALA A 198 -4.80 9.39 -21.85
CA ALA A 198 -4.15 10.62 -21.40
C ALA A 198 -2.95 11.00 -22.28
N GLU A 199 -2.22 10.02 -22.83
CA GLU A 199 -1.06 10.25 -23.71
C GLU A 199 -1.47 10.60 -25.15
N GLY A 200 -2.64 10.14 -25.63
CA GLY A 200 -3.19 10.49 -26.94
C GLY A 200 -3.91 11.85 -27.02
N ALA A 201 -3.87 12.65 -25.95
CA ALA A 201 -4.56 13.94 -25.84
C ALA A 201 -3.60 15.15 -25.79
N ASN A 202 -2.31 14.95 -26.11
CA ASN A 202 -1.36 16.04 -26.23
C ASN A 202 -1.23 16.44 -27.72
N PRO A 203 -1.54 17.69 -28.11
CA PRO A 203 -1.46 18.17 -29.49
C PRO A 203 -0.03 18.25 -30.02
#